data_AF-A0A067GM69-F1
#
_entry.id   AF-A0A067GM69-F1
#
_cell.length_a   1.000
_cell.length_b   1.000
_cell.length_c   1.000
_cell.angle_alpha   90.00
_cell.angle_beta   90.00
_cell.angle_gamma   90.00
#
_symmetry.space_group_name_H-M   'P 1'
#
loop_
_entity.id
_entity.type
_entity.pdbx_description
1 polymer ?
#
loop_
_entity_poly.entity_id
_entity_poly.type
_entity_poly.pdbx_seq_one_letter_code
_entity_poly.pdbx_strand_id
1 'polypeptide(L)'
;MEAAFRAHPLWAGCSEEELDSAGEGLEKYVMTKLFTRVFASIPDDVKTDEQLSEKIALVQQFVRPENLDIKASFQNETSWL
;
A
#
# COMPACT_ATOMS: atom_id res chain seq x y z
N MET A 1 12.18 -15.63 7.19
CA MET A 1 11.13 -16.65 7.44
C MET A 1 10.69 -17.33 6.15
N GLU A 2 10.59 -16.63 5.02
CA GLU A 2 10.25 -17.25 3.72
C GLU A 2 11.18 -18.40 3.29
N ALA A 3 12.50 -18.24 3.48
CA ALA A 3 13.45 -19.32 3.23
C ALA A 3 13.19 -20.57 4.09
N ALA A 4 12.59 -20.41 5.28
CA ALA A 4 12.21 -21.54 6.11
C ALA A 4 10.98 -22.27 5.55
N PHE A 5 9.99 -21.58 4.96
CA PHE A 5 8.89 -22.24 4.26
C PHE A 5 9.41 -23.08 3.08
N ARG A 6 10.29 -22.50 2.24
CA ARG A 6 10.88 -23.19 1.07
C ARG A 6 11.75 -24.38 1.46
N ALA A 7 12.51 -24.27 2.55
CA ALA A 7 13.40 -25.34 3.00
C ALA A 7 12.70 -26.41 3.85
N HIS A 8 11.46 -26.19 4.30
CA HIS A 8 10.79 -27.11 5.20
C HIS A 8 10.35 -28.38 4.47
N PRO A 9 10.75 -29.60 4.91
CA PRO A 9 10.44 -30.83 4.18
C PRO A 9 8.94 -31.07 3.94
N LEU A 10 8.08 -30.69 4.88
CA LEU A 10 6.62 -30.80 4.72
C LEU A 10 6.01 -29.85 3.67
N TRP A 11 6.78 -28.86 3.21
CA TRP A 11 6.36 -27.83 2.25
C TRP A 11 7.05 -28.01 0.89
N ALA A 12 7.87 -29.04 0.72
CA ALA A 12 8.63 -29.30 -0.52
C ALA A 12 7.76 -29.58 -1.76
N GLY A 13 6.47 -29.84 -1.57
CA GLY A 13 5.50 -30.06 -2.65
C GLY A 13 4.64 -28.84 -3.00
N CYS A 14 4.81 -27.72 -2.30
CA CYS A 14 4.05 -26.50 -2.56
C CYS A 14 4.55 -25.81 -3.85
N SER A 15 3.64 -25.19 -4.58
CA SER A 15 4.00 -24.33 -5.71
C SER A 15 4.63 -23.01 -5.25
N GLU A 16 5.31 -22.30 -6.14
CA GLU A 16 5.83 -20.95 -5.81
C GLU A 16 4.69 -19.99 -5.45
N GLU A 17 3.53 -20.07 -6.11
CA GLU A 17 2.35 -19.25 -5.80
C GLU A 17 1.83 -19.51 -4.38
N GLU A 18 1.83 -20.77 -3.93
CA GLU A 18 1.44 -21.14 -2.56
C GLU A 18 2.46 -20.65 -1.52
N LEU A 19 3.74 -20.70 -1.85
CA LEU A 19 4.82 -20.24 -0.98
C LEU A 19 4.81 -18.70 -0.84
N ASP A 20 4.56 -17.99 -1.93
CA ASP A 20 4.41 -16.53 -1.93
C ASP A 20 3.14 -16.12 -1.16
N SER A 21 2.01 -16.81 -1.38
CA SER A 21 0.78 -16.60 -0.61
C SER A 21 0.99 -16.82 0.90
N ALA A 22 1.80 -17.81 1.29
CA ALA A 22 2.16 -18.03 2.69
C ALA A 22 3.06 -16.92 3.24
N GLY A 23 3.95 -16.36 2.41
CA GLY A 23 4.73 -15.16 2.72
C GLY A 23 3.85 -13.94 3.01
N GLU A 24 2.89 -13.65 2.12
CA GLU A 24 1.90 -12.57 2.31
C GLU A 24 1.05 -12.80 3.56
N GLY A 25 0.62 -14.03 3.80
CA GLY A 25 -0.14 -14.40 5.00
C GLY A 25 0.65 -14.16 6.29
N LEU A 26 1.95 -14.48 6.28
CA LEU A 26 2.84 -14.21 7.40
C LEU A 26 3.05 -12.71 7.62
N GLU A 27 3.29 -11.94 6.56
CA GLU A 27 3.41 -10.49 6.63
C GLU A 27 2.14 -9.90 7.24
N LYS A 28 0.97 -10.24 6.70
CA LYS A 28 -0.32 -9.79 7.22
C LYS A 28 -0.47 -10.11 8.69
N TYR A 29 -0.17 -11.35 9.10
CA TYR A 29 -0.30 -11.77 10.49
C TYR A 29 0.60 -10.94 11.41
N VAL A 30 1.90 -10.86 11.10
CA VAL A 30 2.89 -10.15 11.93
C VAL A 30 2.62 -8.65 11.95
N MET A 31 2.43 -8.03 10.78
CA MET A 31 2.24 -6.59 10.66
C MET A 31 0.93 -6.12 11.28
N THR A 32 -0.13 -6.94 11.23
CA THR A 32 -1.37 -6.63 11.96
C THR A 32 -1.13 -6.55 13.48
N LYS A 33 -0.30 -7.43 14.03
CA LYS A 33 0.00 -7.42 15.48
C LYS A 33 0.93 -6.28 15.87
N LEU A 34 1.84 -5.89 14.99
CA LEU A 34 2.79 -4.79 15.23
C LEU A 34 2.24 -3.42 14.83
N PHE A 35 1.09 -3.36 14.15
CA PHE A 35 0.57 -2.16 13.51
C PHE A 35 0.62 -0.91 14.40
N THR A 36 0.06 -0.96 15.61
CA THR A 36 0.02 0.19 16.52
C THR A 36 1.39 0.66 17.02
N ARG A 37 2.42 -0.19 16.89
CA ARG A 37 3.79 0.14 17.27
C ARG A 37 4.59 0.72 16.11
N VAL A 38 4.30 0.34 14.87
CA VAL A 38 5.16 0.66 13.72
C VAL A 38 4.52 1.63 12.74
N PHE A 39 3.19 1.71 12.68
CA PHE A 39 2.47 2.61 11.78
C PHE A 39 2.39 4.02 12.36
N ALA A 40 2.85 5.03 11.60
CA ALA A 40 2.89 6.44 11.99
C ALA A 40 3.46 6.66 13.41
N SER A 41 4.49 5.89 13.76
CA SER A 41 4.98 5.75 15.13
C SER A 41 5.90 6.89 15.58
N ILE A 42 6.36 7.72 14.64
CA ILE A 42 7.20 8.88 14.90
C ILE A 42 6.45 10.18 14.60
N PRO A 43 6.67 11.28 15.37
CA PRO A 43 5.93 12.53 15.18
C PRO A 43 6.06 13.16 13.79
N ASP A 44 7.20 12.97 13.13
CA ASP A 44 7.43 13.52 11.79
C ASP A 44 6.54 12.85 10.72
N ASP A 45 6.23 11.56 10.87
CA ASP A 45 5.29 10.85 9.98
C ASP A 45 3.88 11.45 10.12
N VAL A 46 3.40 11.60 11.36
CA VAL A 46 2.09 12.19 11.66
C VAL A 46 1.97 13.60 11.10
N LYS A 47 3.00 14.42 11.30
CA LYS A 47 3.04 15.79 10.76
C LYS A 47 3.00 15.80 9.23
N THR A 48 3.72 14.88 8.60
CA THR A 48 3.74 14.77 7.13
C THR A 48 2.37 14.34 6.60
N ASP A 49 1.70 13.40 7.28
CA ASP A 49 0.34 12.97 6.94
C ASP A 49 -0.66 14.12 7.05
N GLU A 50 -0.60 14.91 8.12
CA GLU A 50 -1.46 16.08 8.32
C GLU A 50 -1.26 17.13 7.22
N GLN A 51 0.00 17.47 6.92
CA GLN A 51 0.34 18.44 5.87
C GLN A 51 -0.11 17.97 4.49
N LEU A 52 0.06 16.69 4.19
CA LEU A 52 -0.37 16.11 2.92
C LEU A 52 -1.90 16.10 2.81
N SER A 53 -2.58 15.70 3.88
CA SER A 53 -4.04 15.67 3.94
C SER A 53 -4.63 17.07 3.75
N GLU A 54 -4.10 18.09 4.43
CA GLU A 54 -4.53 19.48 4.28
C GLU A 54 -4.30 19.97 2.85
N LYS A 55 -3.11 19.72 2.28
CA LYS A 55 -2.80 20.12 0.92
C LYS A 55 -3.73 19.47 -0.10
N ILE A 56 -3.99 18.16 0.01
CA ILE A 56 -4.94 17.45 -0.85
C ILE A 56 -6.34 18.04 -0.68
N ALA A 57 -6.77 18.29 0.55
CA ALA A 57 -8.10 18.83 0.86
C ALA A 57 -8.38 20.17 0.17
N LEU A 58 -7.36 21.01 0.03
CA LEU A 58 -7.43 22.28 -0.66
C LEU A 58 -7.33 22.12 -2.19
N VAL A 59 -6.30 21.41 -2.66
CA VAL A 59 -6.00 21.28 -4.10
C VAL A 59 -7.10 20.53 -4.85
N GLN A 60 -7.69 19.50 -4.25
CA GLN A 60 -8.73 18.68 -4.89
C GLN A 60 -9.98 19.48 -5.31
N GLN A 61 -10.21 20.66 -4.71
CA GLN A 61 -11.39 21.49 -5.00
C GLN A 61 -11.30 22.19 -6.36
N PHE A 62 -10.09 22.34 -6.91
CA PHE A 62 -9.88 23.14 -8.13
C PHE A 62 -8.94 22.51 -9.15
N VAL A 63 -8.20 21.46 -8.79
CA VAL A 63 -7.32 20.77 -9.73
C VAL A 63 -8.12 20.20 -10.91
N ARG A 64 -7.58 20.36 -12.10
CA ARG A 64 -8.16 19.85 -13.35
C ARG A 64 -7.21 18.89 -14.03
N PRO A 65 -7.69 17.95 -14.86
CA PRO A 65 -6.83 16.99 -15.56
C PRO A 65 -5.71 17.66 -16.36
N GLU A 66 -6.00 18.81 -16.99
CA GLU A 66 -5.01 19.59 -17.74
C GLU A 66 -3.89 20.19 -16.88
N ASN A 67 -4.08 20.35 -15.57
CA ASN A 67 -3.01 20.79 -14.66
C ASN A 67 -1.93 19.70 -14.47
N LEU A 68 -2.25 18.45 -14.83
CA LEU A 68 -1.40 17.27 -14.72
C LEU A 68 -1.12 16.64 -16.09
N ASP A 69 -1.30 17.40 -17.18
CA ASP A 69 -1.06 16.96 -18.57
C ASP A 69 -1.93 15.78 -19.04
N ILE A 70 -3.08 15.54 -18.38
CA ILE A 70 -4.00 14.49 -18.78
C ILE A 70 -4.78 14.94 -20.03
N LYS A 71 -4.43 14.34 -21.17
CA LYS A 71 -5.07 14.63 -22.47
C LYS A 71 -6.54 14.26 -22.46
N ALA A 72 -7.36 15.02 -23.19
CA ALA A 72 -8.79 14.77 -23.35
C ALA A 72 -9.13 13.34 -23.79
N SER A 73 -8.28 12.71 -24.62
CA SER A 73 -8.45 11.32 -25.07
C SER A 73 -8.34 10.26 -23.96
N PHE A 74 -7.79 10.63 -22.80
CA PHE A 74 -7.64 9.76 -21.63
C PHE A 74 -8.52 10.20 -20.45
N GLN A 75 -9.35 11.23 -20.63
CA GLN A 75 -10.24 11.69 -19.57
C GLN A 75 -11.41 10.71 -19.40
N ASN A 76 -11.84 10.55 -18.15
CA ASN A 76 -12.96 9.73 -17.76
C ASN A 76 -14.03 10.62 -17.11
N GLU A 77 -15.29 10.46 -17.51
CA GLU A 77 -16.39 11.32 -17.06
C GLU A 77 -16.68 11.21 -15.54
N THR A 78 -16.40 10.06 -14.92
CA THR A 78 -16.58 9.85 -13.47
C THR A 78 -15.33 10.17 -12.67
N SER A 79 -14.28 10.71 -13.29
CA SER A 79 -12.98 10.96 -12.64
C SER A 79 -12.38 9.72 -11.97
N TRP A 80 -12.54 8.53 -12.59
CA TRP A 80 -12.08 7.23 -12.11
C TRP A 80 -12.66 6.80 -10.74
N LEU A 81 -13.82 7.34 -10.39
CA LEU A 81 -14.67 6.89 -9.29
C LEU A 81 -15.67 5.83 -9.78
#